data_AF-A0A150TVW5-F1
#
_entry.id   AF-A0A150TVW5-F1
#
_cell.length_a   1.000
_cell.length_b   1.000
_cell.length_c   1.000
_cell.angle_alpha   90.00
_cell.angle_beta   90.00
_cell.angle_gamma   90.00
#
_symmetry.space_group_name_H-M   'P 1'
#
loop_
_entity.id
_entity.type
_entity.pdbx_description
1 polymer ?
#
loop_
_entity_poly.entity_id
_entity_poly.type
_entity_poly.pdbx_seq_one_letter_code
_entity_poly.pdbx_strand_id
1 'polypeptide(L)'
;MGNPILQFGTSRFLQAHADLFISEALGAGDALGTVTVVQTTSNPESRARVDALRARARYPVRIRGLRRDEVVDTTIECSSITEALDANTDWPLVRERFARDARVVLSNTSDSGYACFHEDTAESLAPGARAPRGFAAKLVVLLRARFEAGAAPLTLLPCELVSNNGDTLRALVVGVARRWGADAAFLRYIKHTCVWVNSLVDRIVSEPIRPVGAIAEPYALWAIERREGMVLPCQHEAMIVTDDLPHYERLKLLLLNLGHTYLAERWQTDGRPADENTRSAMRDRALRADLEALWRDEVLPVFDALGKGAAARAYLDEVRDRFENPFLDHRLSEISKNHGEKKRRRFAPVIDLARELDLKIEQPRLHRSLRASVPA
;
A
#
# COMPACT_ATOMS: atom_id res chain seq x y z
N MET A 1 -18.68 20.11 -6.12
CA MET A 1 -17.49 19.37 -6.60
C MET A 1 -17.96 18.03 -7.15
N GLY A 2 -17.42 17.59 -8.29
CA GLY A 2 -17.71 16.24 -8.80
C GLY A 2 -16.86 15.17 -8.08
N ASN A 3 -17.09 13.90 -8.42
CA ASN A 3 -16.32 12.76 -7.91
C ASN A 3 -15.37 12.19 -8.99
N PRO A 4 -14.26 12.88 -9.32
CA PRO A 4 -13.33 12.42 -10.35
C PRO A 4 -12.45 11.24 -9.89
N ILE A 5 -12.51 10.86 -8.61
CA ILE A 5 -11.74 9.77 -8.03
C ILE A 5 -12.70 8.62 -7.70
N LEU A 6 -12.47 7.47 -8.31
CA LEU A 6 -13.21 6.24 -8.03
C LEU A 6 -12.31 5.25 -7.31
N GLN A 7 -12.64 4.92 -6.06
CA GLN A 7 -11.81 4.08 -5.20
C GLN A 7 -12.42 2.69 -5.05
N PHE A 8 -11.65 1.64 -5.29
CA PHE A 8 -12.04 0.26 -4.99
C PHE A 8 -11.39 -0.22 -3.69
N GLY A 9 -12.23 -0.44 -2.67
CA GLY A 9 -11.82 -0.84 -1.33
C GLY A 9 -12.17 0.22 -0.29
N THR A 10 -12.77 -0.22 0.82
CA THR A 10 -13.12 0.63 1.98
C THR A 10 -12.18 0.39 3.16
N SER A 11 -10.96 -0.07 2.90
CA SER A 11 -10.04 -0.49 3.95
C SER A 11 -9.68 0.68 4.87
N ARG A 12 -9.43 0.38 6.14
CA ARG A 12 -8.86 1.35 7.10
C ARG A 12 -7.54 1.95 6.62
N PHE A 13 -6.80 1.20 5.79
CA PHE A 13 -5.55 1.68 5.22
C PHE A 13 -5.80 2.87 4.29
N LEU A 14 -6.69 2.74 3.31
CA LEU A 14 -7.02 3.85 2.41
C LEU A 14 -7.61 5.04 3.17
N GLN A 15 -8.49 4.78 4.14
CA GLN A 15 -9.06 5.82 5.00
C GLN A 15 -7.99 6.65 5.72
N ALA A 16 -6.96 6.01 6.27
CA ALA A 16 -5.86 6.68 6.96
C ALA A 16 -4.66 7.02 6.05
N HIS A 17 -4.79 6.92 4.72
CA HIS A 17 -3.70 7.16 3.79
C HIS A 17 -4.20 8.00 2.61
N ALA A 18 -4.58 7.38 1.50
CA ALA A 18 -5.03 8.08 0.31
C ALA A 18 -6.22 9.02 0.60
N ASP A 19 -7.25 8.53 1.30
CA ASP A 19 -8.45 9.31 1.55
C ASP A 19 -8.19 10.46 2.55
N LEU A 20 -7.29 10.26 3.52
CA LEU A 20 -6.86 11.32 4.43
C LEU A 20 -6.12 12.42 3.66
N PHE A 21 -5.15 12.06 2.82
CA PHE A 21 -4.38 13.03 2.04
C PHE A 21 -5.29 13.84 1.11
N ILE A 22 -6.25 13.18 0.47
CA ILE A 22 -7.26 13.85 -0.35
C ILE A 22 -8.10 14.79 0.53
N SER A 23 -8.44 14.40 1.76
CA SER A 23 -9.23 15.24 2.66
C SER A 23 -8.48 16.49 3.11
N GLU A 24 -7.19 16.37 3.43
CA GLU A 24 -6.34 17.51 3.80
C GLU A 24 -6.13 18.44 2.59
N ALA A 25 -5.85 17.86 1.42
CA ALA A 25 -5.69 18.61 0.18
C ALA A 25 -6.99 19.28 -0.28
N LEU A 26 -8.16 18.70 -0.02
CA LEU A 26 -9.45 19.34 -0.29
C LEU A 26 -9.61 20.65 0.50
N GLY A 27 -9.17 20.66 1.76
CA GLY A 27 -9.17 21.87 2.60
C GLY A 27 -8.24 22.96 2.08
N ALA A 28 -7.14 22.58 1.43
CA ALA A 28 -6.15 23.48 0.83
C ALA A 28 -6.48 23.91 -0.61
N GLY A 29 -7.41 23.24 -1.29
CA GLY A 29 -7.70 23.45 -2.71
C GLY A 29 -6.80 22.67 -3.69
N ASP A 30 -6.01 21.73 -3.17
CA ASP A 30 -4.99 20.96 -3.91
C ASP A 30 -5.45 19.54 -4.30
N ALA A 31 -6.72 19.22 -4.08
CA ALA A 31 -7.32 17.95 -4.48
C ALA A 31 -8.00 18.04 -5.86
N LEU A 32 -7.95 16.95 -6.61
CA LEU A 32 -8.67 16.81 -7.89
C LEU A 32 -10.19 16.95 -7.74
N GLY A 33 -10.70 16.50 -6.60
CA GLY A 33 -12.12 16.48 -6.24
C GLY A 33 -12.37 15.44 -5.15
N THR A 34 -13.64 15.08 -4.95
CA THR A 34 -14.05 14.10 -3.94
C THR A 34 -14.06 12.68 -4.49
N VAL A 35 -14.24 11.71 -3.59
CA VAL A 35 -14.10 10.28 -3.85
C VAL A 35 -15.47 9.61 -3.86
N THR A 36 -15.74 8.83 -4.90
CA THR A 36 -16.73 7.74 -4.85
C THR A 36 -16.00 6.46 -4.43
N VAL A 37 -16.33 5.92 -3.26
CA VAL A 37 -15.77 4.63 -2.82
C VAL A 37 -16.68 3.48 -3.20
N VAL A 38 -16.08 2.38 -3.66
CA VAL A 38 -16.76 1.17 -4.09
C VAL A 38 -16.29 0.01 -3.25
N GLN A 39 -17.21 -0.54 -2.46
CA GLN A 39 -17.02 -1.76 -1.72
C GLN A 39 -17.21 -2.98 -2.61
N THR A 40 -16.29 -3.93 -2.55
CA THR A 40 -16.28 -5.11 -3.43
C THR A 40 -16.49 -6.44 -2.70
N THR A 41 -16.39 -6.46 -1.38
CA THR A 41 -16.58 -7.67 -0.55
C THR A 41 -17.87 -7.61 0.25
N SER A 42 -18.49 -8.77 0.47
CA SER A 42 -19.83 -8.88 1.07
C SER A 42 -19.82 -9.21 2.58
N ASN A 43 -18.80 -8.78 3.33
CA ASN A 43 -18.76 -9.01 4.78
C ASN A 43 -19.53 -7.93 5.57
N PRO A 44 -20.07 -8.25 6.77
CA PRO A 44 -20.88 -7.32 7.55
C PRO A 44 -20.18 -6.01 7.92
N GLU A 45 -18.89 -6.07 8.27
CA GLU A 45 -18.12 -4.88 8.65
C GLU A 45 -17.96 -3.89 7.48
N SER A 46 -17.81 -4.42 6.27
CA SER A 46 -17.67 -3.59 5.08
C SER A 46 -18.99 -2.95 4.67
N ARG A 47 -20.12 -3.63 4.86
CA ARG A 47 -21.45 -3.02 4.70
C ARG A 47 -21.67 -1.89 5.70
N ALA A 48 -21.37 -2.14 6.98
CA ALA A 48 -21.50 -1.12 8.02
C ALA A 48 -20.67 0.15 7.72
N ARG A 49 -19.48 0.00 7.11
CA ARG A 49 -18.68 1.13 6.62
C ARG A 49 -19.37 1.91 5.51
N VAL A 50 -19.90 1.22 4.51
CA VAL A 50 -20.64 1.86 3.39
C VAL A 50 -21.86 2.60 3.91
N ASP A 51 -22.65 1.98 4.79
CA ASP A 51 -23.85 2.60 5.36
C ASP A 51 -23.49 3.86 6.18
N ALA A 52 -22.41 3.80 6.98
CA ALA A 52 -21.94 4.96 7.73
C ALA A 52 -21.47 6.11 6.82
N LEU A 53 -20.75 5.79 5.74
CA LEU A 53 -20.30 6.79 4.76
C LEU A 53 -21.48 7.43 4.03
N ARG A 54 -22.50 6.66 3.67
CA ARG A 54 -23.76 7.19 3.09
C ARG A 54 -24.48 8.14 4.03
N ALA A 55 -24.48 7.83 5.33
CA ALA A 55 -25.22 8.61 6.31
C ALA A 55 -24.57 9.96 6.63
N ARG A 56 -23.22 10.03 6.72
CA ARG A 56 -22.53 11.21 7.29
C ARG A 56 -21.43 11.82 6.42
N ALA A 57 -20.99 11.14 5.35
CA ALA A 57 -19.91 11.57 4.43
C ALA A 57 -18.67 12.16 5.15
N ARG A 58 -18.45 11.74 6.40
CA ARG A 58 -17.40 12.20 7.30
C ARG A 58 -16.99 11.06 8.20
N TYR A 59 -15.71 10.98 8.52
CA TYR A 59 -15.16 9.94 9.37
C TYR A 59 -13.86 10.38 10.03
N PRO A 60 -13.58 9.93 11.26
CA PRO A 60 -12.38 10.32 11.98
C PRO A 60 -11.16 9.48 11.56
N VAL A 61 -10.01 10.13 11.45
CA VAL A 61 -8.70 9.48 11.40
C VAL A 61 -7.85 10.03 12.55
N ARG A 62 -7.43 9.15 13.46
CA ARG A 62 -6.62 9.53 14.62
C ARG A 62 -5.17 9.16 14.39
N ILE A 63 -4.30 10.16 14.38
CA ILE A 63 -2.86 10.01 14.18
C ILE A 63 -2.17 9.97 15.54
N ARG A 64 -1.57 8.83 15.87
CA ARG A 64 -0.92 8.58 17.16
C ARG A 64 0.45 7.94 17.03
N GLY A 65 1.47 8.58 17.60
CA GLY A 65 2.83 8.05 17.59
C GLY A 65 3.90 9.04 18.02
N LEU A 66 5.11 8.79 17.55
CA LEU A 66 6.25 9.68 17.70
C LEU A 66 6.59 10.30 16.34
N ARG A 67 7.06 11.54 16.37
CA ARG A 67 7.70 12.21 15.24
C ARG A 67 8.77 13.14 15.78
N ARG A 68 10.03 12.87 15.48
CA ARG A 68 11.20 13.56 16.05
C ARG A 68 11.17 13.56 17.57
N ASP A 69 10.99 12.38 18.16
CA ASP A 69 10.85 12.16 19.61
C ASP A 69 9.64 12.83 20.29
N GLU A 70 8.79 13.57 19.56
CA GLU A 70 7.60 14.21 20.12
C GLU A 70 6.35 13.34 19.94
N VAL A 71 5.52 13.28 20.99
CA VAL A 71 4.24 12.58 20.96
C VAL A 71 3.26 13.34 20.08
N VAL A 72 2.76 12.67 19.04
CA VAL A 72 1.64 13.12 18.21
C VAL A 72 0.40 12.35 18.64
N ASP A 73 -0.68 13.06 18.97
CA ASP A 73 -2.01 12.49 19.19
C ASP A 73 -3.07 13.50 18.72
N THR A 74 -3.47 13.39 17.47
CA THR A 74 -4.45 14.29 16.84
C THR A 74 -5.54 13.49 16.13
N THR A 75 -6.74 14.06 16.04
CA THR A 75 -7.84 13.48 15.26
C THR A 75 -8.25 14.44 14.18
N ILE A 76 -8.26 13.94 12.95
CA ILE A 76 -8.64 14.68 11.75
C ILE A 76 -9.99 14.15 11.30
N GLU A 77 -10.97 15.04 11.17
CA GLU A 77 -12.29 14.69 10.63
C GLU A 77 -12.24 14.78 9.10
N CYS A 78 -12.20 13.63 8.44
CA CYS A 78 -12.06 13.53 6.99
C CYS A 78 -13.41 13.73 6.30
N SER A 79 -13.39 14.32 5.11
CA SER A 79 -14.58 14.54 4.26
C SER A 79 -14.32 14.33 2.77
N SER A 80 -13.29 13.56 2.41
CA SER A 80 -12.93 13.24 1.02
C SER A 80 -13.94 12.33 0.32
N ILE A 81 -14.61 11.45 1.06
CA ILE A 81 -15.58 10.49 0.51
C ILE A 81 -16.98 11.09 0.60
N THR A 82 -17.60 11.31 -0.56
CA THR A 82 -18.96 11.89 -0.67
C THR A 82 -19.99 10.92 -1.24
N GLU A 83 -19.56 9.81 -1.84
CA GLU A 83 -20.44 8.76 -2.34
C GLU A 83 -19.84 7.39 -1.99
N ALA A 84 -20.69 6.48 -1.52
CA ALA A 84 -20.29 5.10 -1.21
C ALA A 84 -21.24 4.11 -1.86
N LEU A 85 -20.67 3.20 -2.66
CA LEU A 85 -21.37 2.20 -3.47
C LEU A 85 -20.94 0.79 -3.06
N ASP A 86 -21.84 -0.18 -3.19
CA ASP A 86 -21.53 -1.62 -3.11
C ASP A 86 -21.60 -2.21 -4.51
N ALA A 87 -20.51 -2.80 -5.00
CA ALA A 87 -20.45 -3.39 -6.33
C ALA A 87 -21.48 -4.52 -6.54
N ASN A 88 -22.00 -5.14 -5.48
CA ASN A 88 -22.99 -6.21 -5.57
C ASN A 88 -24.41 -5.69 -5.80
N THR A 89 -24.73 -4.47 -5.34
CA THR A 89 -26.08 -3.88 -5.45
C THR A 89 -26.13 -2.71 -6.43
N ASP A 90 -25.05 -1.94 -6.53
CA ASP A 90 -25.00 -0.66 -7.23
C ASP A 90 -24.17 -0.75 -8.51
N TRP A 91 -23.96 -1.95 -9.05
CA TRP A 91 -23.09 -2.18 -10.22
C TRP A 91 -23.41 -1.29 -11.43
N PRO A 92 -24.68 -1.05 -11.81
CA PRO A 92 -24.99 -0.12 -12.90
C PRO A 92 -24.46 1.29 -12.64
N LEU A 93 -24.57 1.77 -11.39
CA LEU A 93 -24.08 3.08 -11.00
C LEU A 93 -22.55 3.13 -10.97
N VAL A 94 -21.88 2.06 -10.49
CA VAL A 94 -20.41 1.95 -10.56
C VAL A 94 -19.93 2.02 -12.01
N ARG A 95 -20.60 1.33 -12.94
CA ARG A 95 -20.29 1.41 -14.39
C ARG A 95 -20.46 2.82 -14.93
N GLU A 96 -21.54 3.50 -14.54
CA GLU A 96 -21.78 4.88 -14.95
C GLU A 96 -20.68 5.83 -14.43
N ARG A 97 -20.41 5.82 -13.12
CA ARG A 97 -19.37 6.67 -12.49
C ARG A 97 -17.99 6.42 -13.12
N PHE A 98 -17.65 5.16 -13.35
CA PHE A 98 -16.38 4.81 -13.99
C PHE A 98 -16.30 5.32 -15.44
N ALA A 99 -17.38 5.19 -16.22
CA ALA A 99 -17.39 5.58 -17.62
C ALA A 99 -17.40 7.10 -17.82
N ARG A 100 -18.10 7.85 -16.95
CA ARG A 100 -18.38 9.28 -17.14
C ARG A 100 -17.55 10.21 -16.26
N ASP A 101 -17.39 9.88 -14.99
CA ASP A 101 -16.89 10.83 -13.99
C ASP A 101 -15.41 10.60 -13.65
N ALA A 102 -14.99 9.33 -13.62
CA ALA A 102 -13.65 8.96 -13.18
C ALA A 102 -12.55 9.53 -14.09
N ARG A 103 -11.56 10.16 -13.46
CA ARG A 103 -10.26 10.55 -14.02
C ARG A 103 -9.12 9.77 -13.37
N VAL A 104 -9.28 9.43 -12.10
CA VAL A 104 -8.35 8.61 -11.31
C VAL A 104 -9.10 7.43 -10.70
N VAL A 105 -8.50 6.24 -10.78
CA VAL A 105 -8.99 5.03 -10.12
C VAL A 105 -7.97 4.59 -9.09
N LEU A 106 -8.36 4.55 -7.82
CA LEU A 106 -7.56 4.02 -6.71
C LEU A 106 -8.00 2.60 -6.40
N SER A 107 -7.07 1.73 -5.98
CA SER A 107 -7.44 0.40 -5.49
C SER A 107 -6.60 -0.06 -4.32
N ASN A 108 -7.26 -0.67 -3.33
CA ASN A 108 -6.61 -1.57 -2.39
C ASN A 108 -7.57 -2.71 -2.09
N THR A 109 -7.43 -3.76 -2.86
CA THR A 109 -8.28 -4.96 -2.84
C THR A 109 -7.69 -6.11 -2.03
N SER A 110 -6.71 -5.81 -1.15
CA SER A 110 -5.86 -6.74 -0.40
C SER A 110 -4.89 -7.56 -1.25
N ASP A 111 -3.99 -8.31 -0.59
CA ASP A 111 -2.97 -9.14 -1.25
C ASP A 111 -3.57 -10.22 -2.17
N SER A 112 -4.80 -10.68 -1.87
CA SER A 112 -5.54 -11.62 -2.73
C SER A 112 -6.39 -10.92 -3.80
N GLY A 113 -6.40 -9.59 -3.84
CA GLY A 113 -7.22 -8.79 -4.74
C GLY A 113 -6.90 -8.98 -6.22
N TYR A 114 -5.67 -9.43 -6.53
CA TYR A 114 -5.21 -9.72 -7.89
C TYR A 114 -5.52 -11.16 -8.34
N ALA A 115 -6.18 -11.96 -7.49
CA ALA A 115 -6.65 -13.28 -7.88
C ALA A 115 -7.65 -13.19 -9.03
N CYS A 116 -7.47 -14.05 -10.03
CA CYS A 116 -8.42 -14.27 -11.10
C CYS A 116 -9.28 -15.50 -10.78
N PHE A 117 -10.57 -15.44 -11.09
CA PHE A 117 -11.53 -16.50 -10.82
C PHE A 117 -12.01 -17.09 -12.15
N HIS A 118 -12.20 -18.41 -12.20
CA HIS A 118 -12.61 -19.11 -13.41
C HIS A 118 -14.09 -18.88 -13.73
N GLU A 119 -14.86 -18.54 -12.70
CA GLU A 119 -16.27 -18.17 -12.74
C GLU A 119 -16.49 -16.80 -13.40
N ASP A 120 -15.44 -15.97 -13.50
CA ASP A 120 -15.49 -14.70 -14.21
C ASP A 120 -15.38 -14.92 -15.72
N THR A 121 -16.53 -14.94 -16.40
CA THR A 121 -16.64 -15.18 -17.85
C THR A 121 -17.04 -13.91 -18.62
N ALA A 122 -16.94 -13.99 -19.95
CA ALA A 122 -17.35 -12.93 -20.88
C ALA A 122 -18.84 -12.54 -20.76
N GLU A 123 -19.68 -13.39 -20.16
CA GLU A 123 -21.09 -13.07 -19.85
C GLU A 123 -21.21 -11.83 -18.96
N SER A 124 -20.19 -11.53 -18.15
CA SER A 124 -20.13 -10.33 -17.31
C SER A 124 -20.11 -9.02 -18.10
N LEU A 125 -19.82 -9.05 -19.40
CA LEU A 125 -19.87 -7.88 -20.29
C LEU A 125 -21.31 -7.50 -20.67
N ALA A 126 -22.26 -8.43 -20.54
CA ALA A 126 -23.63 -8.21 -20.98
C ALA A 126 -24.31 -7.05 -20.21
N PRO A 127 -25.22 -6.31 -20.84
CA PRO A 127 -26.07 -5.35 -20.14
C PRO A 127 -26.85 -6.05 -19.00
N GLY A 128 -26.88 -5.44 -17.81
CA GLY A 128 -27.56 -6.00 -16.65
C GLY A 128 -26.87 -7.18 -15.94
N ALA A 129 -25.70 -7.62 -16.43
CA ALA A 129 -24.90 -8.62 -15.72
C ALA A 129 -24.44 -8.12 -14.35
N ARG A 130 -24.30 -9.03 -13.39
CA ARG A 130 -23.76 -8.72 -12.05
C ARG A 130 -22.27 -8.39 -12.14
N ALA A 131 -21.75 -7.74 -11.10
CA ALA A 131 -20.31 -7.48 -11.00
C ALA A 131 -19.52 -8.81 -10.97
N PRO A 132 -18.43 -8.93 -11.74
CA PRO A 132 -17.49 -10.05 -11.62
C PRO A 132 -16.95 -10.19 -10.20
N ARG A 133 -16.48 -11.37 -9.82
CA ARG A 133 -15.85 -11.61 -8.51
C ARG A 133 -14.46 -10.97 -8.43
N GLY A 134 -13.59 -11.24 -9.40
CA GLY A 134 -12.21 -10.76 -9.43
C GLY A 134 -12.11 -9.27 -9.77
N PHE A 135 -11.15 -8.58 -9.17
CA PHE A 135 -10.97 -7.14 -9.43
C PHE A 135 -10.51 -6.86 -10.86
N ALA A 136 -9.59 -7.67 -11.40
CA ALA A 136 -9.17 -7.57 -12.79
C ALA A 136 -10.34 -7.75 -13.77
N ALA A 137 -11.26 -8.69 -13.50
CA ALA A 137 -12.46 -8.91 -14.30
C ALA A 137 -13.45 -7.74 -14.20
N LYS A 138 -13.66 -7.17 -13.00
CA LYS A 138 -14.43 -5.93 -12.82
C LYS A 138 -13.86 -4.80 -13.69
N LEU A 139 -12.53 -4.61 -13.69
CA LEU A 139 -11.88 -3.59 -14.51
C LEU A 139 -12.06 -3.82 -16.01
N VAL A 140 -12.07 -5.08 -16.50
CA VAL A 140 -12.36 -5.36 -17.92
C VAL A 140 -13.75 -4.87 -18.30
N VAL A 141 -14.78 -5.15 -17.49
CA VAL A 141 -16.15 -4.68 -17.75
C VAL A 141 -16.23 -3.15 -17.74
N LEU A 142 -15.61 -2.51 -16.76
CA LEU A 142 -15.63 -1.05 -16.58
C LEU A 142 -14.86 -0.34 -17.70
N LEU A 143 -13.68 -0.83 -18.05
CA LEU A 143 -12.87 -0.29 -19.14
C LEU A 143 -13.56 -0.50 -20.49
N ARG A 144 -14.28 -1.62 -20.70
CA ARG A 144 -15.04 -1.84 -21.93
C ARG A 144 -16.14 -0.80 -22.08
N ALA A 145 -16.93 -0.58 -21.03
CA ALA A 145 -17.99 0.43 -21.03
C ALA A 145 -17.43 1.85 -21.30
N ARG A 146 -16.28 2.18 -20.71
CA ARG A 146 -15.62 3.48 -20.94
C ARG A 146 -15.08 3.62 -22.37
N PHE A 147 -14.49 2.54 -22.91
CA PHE A 147 -13.96 2.50 -24.27
C PHE A 147 -15.07 2.69 -25.31
N GLU A 148 -16.19 1.99 -25.15
CA GLU A 148 -17.37 2.11 -26.02
C GLU A 148 -18.01 3.51 -25.95
N ALA A 149 -17.92 4.18 -24.80
CA ALA A 149 -18.37 5.56 -24.64
C ALA A 149 -17.42 6.60 -25.27
N GLY A 150 -16.24 6.20 -25.77
CA GLY A 150 -15.24 7.12 -26.34
C GLY A 150 -14.70 8.13 -25.32
N ALA A 151 -14.78 7.81 -24.02
CA ALA A 151 -14.39 8.74 -22.96
C ALA A 151 -12.87 8.92 -22.88
N ALA A 152 -12.44 10.01 -22.25
CA ALA A 152 -11.03 10.31 -22.07
C ALA A 152 -10.28 9.19 -21.31
N PRO A 153 -8.96 9.05 -21.49
CA PRO A 153 -8.17 8.11 -20.70
C PRO A 153 -8.25 8.41 -19.19
N LEU A 154 -7.93 7.42 -18.37
CA LEU A 154 -7.87 7.56 -16.91
C LEU A 154 -6.53 7.05 -16.36
N THR A 155 -6.19 7.52 -15.17
CA THR A 155 -5.03 7.04 -14.40
C THR A 155 -5.47 5.97 -13.41
N LEU A 156 -4.82 4.81 -13.42
CA LEU A 156 -5.00 3.76 -12.42
C LEU A 156 -3.80 3.75 -11.48
N LEU A 157 -4.09 3.94 -10.18
CA LEU A 157 -3.13 4.01 -9.08
C LEU A 157 -3.45 2.92 -8.06
N PRO A 158 -3.03 1.67 -8.31
CA PRO A 158 -3.11 0.61 -7.32
C PRO A 158 -2.23 0.91 -6.11
N CYS A 159 -2.74 0.57 -4.94
CA CYS A 159 -2.09 0.65 -3.63
C CYS A 159 -1.94 -0.74 -2.99
N GLU A 160 -2.12 -1.82 -3.74
CA GLU A 160 -1.82 -3.18 -3.28
C GLU A 160 -0.31 -3.38 -3.04
N LEU A 161 0.04 -4.25 -2.08
CA LEU A 161 1.41 -4.60 -1.72
C LEU A 161 2.02 -5.63 -2.70
N VAL A 162 1.89 -5.36 -3.99
CA VAL A 162 2.40 -6.15 -5.10
C VAL A 162 3.53 -5.38 -5.77
N SER A 163 4.68 -6.03 -6.02
CA SER A 163 5.78 -5.41 -6.76
C SER A 163 5.31 -5.01 -8.16
N ASN A 164 5.65 -3.79 -8.61
CA ASN A 164 5.14 -3.26 -9.88
C ASN A 164 3.61 -3.43 -10.00
N ASN A 165 2.88 -2.99 -8.96
CA ASN A 165 1.43 -3.20 -8.86
C ASN A 165 0.64 -2.69 -10.08
N GLY A 166 0.98 -1.52 -10.62
CA GLY A 166 0.41 -0.96 -11.85
C GLY A 166 0.59 -1.87 -13.06
N ASP A 167 1.83 -2.30 -13.32
CA ASP A 167 2.14 -3.19 -14.45
C ASP A 167 1.53 -4.59 -14.28
N THR A 168 1.55 -5.11 -13.07
CA THR A 168 0.98 -6.42 -12.75
C THR A 168 -0.53 -6.41 -12.95
N LEU A 169 -1.22 -5.39 -12.43
CA LEU A 169 -2.66 -5.24 -12.62
C LEU A 169 -3.02 -5.09 -14.11
N ARG A 170 -2.26 -4.28 -14.85
CA ARG A 170 -2.42 -4.15 -16.31
C ARG A 170 -2.31 -5.50 -17.00
N ALA A 171 -1.30 -6.29 -16.68
CA ALA A 171 -1.09 -7.62 -17.27
C ALA A 171 -2.26 -8.57 -16.98
N LEU A 172 -2.80 -8.55 -15.75
CA LEU A 172 -3.96 -9.35 -15.36
C LEU A 172 -5.22 -8.93 -16.12
N VAL A 173 -5.50 -7.63 -16.20
CA VAL A 173 -6.65 -7.07 -16.94
C VAL A 173 -6.57 -7.41 -18.42
N VAL A 174 -5.39 -7.27 -19.05
CA VAL A 174 -5.15 -7.70 -20.43
C VAL A 174 -5.36 -9.21 -20.59
N GLY A 175 -4.89 -10.01 -19.64
CA GLY A 175 -5.04 -11.46 -19.64
C GLY A 175 -6.51 -11.89 -19.59
N VAL A 176 -7.30 -11.27 -18.71
CA VAL A 176 -8.76 -11.50 -18.62
C VAL A 176 -9.44 -11.07 -19.93
N ALA A 177 -9.17 -9.86 -20.41
CA ALA A 177 -9.78 -9.34 -21.64
C ALA A 177 -9.50 -10.25 -22.85
N ARG A 178 -8.28 -10.78 -22.99
CA ARG A 178 -7.92 -11.74 -24.04
C ARG A 178 -8.71 -13.04 -23.94
N ARG A 179 -8.82 -13.62 -22.74
CA ARG A 179 -9.62 -14.84 -22.52
C ARG A 179 -11.09 -14.64 -22.84
N TRP A 180 -11.60 -13.42 -22.68
CA TRP A 180 -12.97 -13.05 -23.02
C TRP A 180 -13.15 -12.63 -24.49
N GLY A 181 -12.14 -12.82 -25.35
CA GLY A 181 -12.25 -12.55 -26.78
C GLY A 181 -12.19 -11.06 -27.15
N ALA A 182 -11.54 -10.23 -26.34
CA ALA A 182 -11.36 -8.80 -26.66
C ALA A 182 -10.62 -8.58 -27.99
N ASP A 183 -11.15 -7.67 -28.80
CA ASP A 183 -10.55 -7.19 -30.04
C ASP A 183 -9.23 -6.41 -29.81
N ALA A 184 -8.47 -6.22 -30.90
CA ALA A 184 -7.18 -5.54 -30.86
C ALA A 184 -7.27 -4.06 -30.44
N ALA A 185 -8.37 -3.37 -30.76
CA ALA A 185 -8.52 -1.95 -30.44
C ALA A 185 -8.70 -1.74 -28.93
N PHE A 186 -9.52 -2.56 -28.28
CA PHE A 186 -9.71 -2.51 -26.84
C PHE A 186 -8.46 -2.96 -26.07
N LEU A 187 -7.77 -3.99 -26.54
CA LEU A 187 -6.49 -4.39 -25.95
C LEU A 187 -5.43 -3.27 -26.04
N ARG A 188 -5.39 -2.53 -27.14
CA ARG A 188 -4.52 -1.35 -27.28
C ARG A 188 -4.92 -0.24 -26.32
N TYR A 189 -6.22 0.03 -26.18
CA TYR A 189 -6.75 1.02 -25.23
C TYR A 189 -6.32 0.71 -23.79
N ILE A 190 -6.49 -0.54 -23.33
CA ILE A 190 -6.06 -0.96 -22.00
C ILE A 190 -4.55 -0.74 -21.83
N LYS A 191 -3.73 -1.16 -22.81
CA LYS A 191 -2.27 -1.20 -22.66
C LYS A 191 -1.58 0.15 -22.78
N HIS A 192 -2.07 1.02 -23.66
CA HIS A 192 -1.35 2.18 -24.17
C HIS A 192 -2.12 3.49 -24.04
N THR A 193 -3.45 3.44 -23.85
CA THR A 193 -4.25 4.65 -23.67
C THR A 193 -4.49 4.92 -22.19
N CYS A 194 -4.85 3.90 -21.41
CA CYS A 194 -4.93 4.03 -19.95
C CYS A 194 -3.52 4.20 -19.33
N VAL A 195 -3.41 5.05 -18.30
CA VAL A 195 -2.15 5.29 -17.60
C VAL A 195 -2.11 4.42 -16.34
N TRP A 196 -1.27 3.39 -16.35
CA TRP A 196 -1.05 2.49 -15.21
C TRP A 196 0.19 2.93 -14.46
N VAL A 197 0.05 3.21 -13.17
CA VAL A 197 1.12 3.79 -12.36
C VAL A 197 1.52 2.82 -11.27
N ASN A 198 2.81 2.49 -11.17
CA ASN A 198 3.32 1.76 -10.03
C ASN A 198 3.47 2.71 -8.84
N SER A 199 3.14 2.24 -7.65
CA SER A 199 3.31 3.03 -6.43
C SER A 199 3.69 2.20 -5.22
N LEU A 200 4.41 2.82 -4.29
CA LEU A 200 4.70 2.28 -2.98
C LEU A 200 3.95 3.10 -1.94
N VAL A 201 3.11 2.42 -1.17
CA VAL A 201 2.42 2.98 -0.01
C VAL A 201 3.03 2.45 1.28
N ASP A 202 3.19 3.31 2.28
CA ASP A 202 3.68 2.92 3.61
C ASP A 202 3.06 3.77 4.71
N ARG A 203 2.34 3.10 5.61
CA ARG A 203 1.84 3.64 6.87
C ARG A 203 1.35 2.48 7.73
N ILE A 204 1.71 2.47 9.00
CA ILE A 204 1.12 1.56 9.97
C ILE A 204 -0.27 2.08 10.37
N VAL A 205 -1.27 1.22 10.25
CA VAL A 205 -2.66 1.46 10.66
C VAL A 205 -3.06 0.38 11.66
N SER A 206 -3.15 0.75 12.93
CA SER A 206 -3.26 -0.19 14.05
C SER A 206 -4.70 -0.70 14.24
N GLU A 207 -5.65 0.22 14.36
CA GLU A 207 -6.98 -0.06 14.87
C GLU A 207 -8.06 0.63 14.02
N PRO A 208 -9.25 0.01 13.86
CA PRO A 208 -10.39 0.67 13.25
C PRO A 208 -11.09 1.59 14.27
N ILE A 209 -11.61 2.72 13.81
CA ILE A 209 -12.66 3.46 14.53
C ILE A 209 -13.98 3.00 13.93
N ARG A 210 -14.88 2.47 14.76
CA ARG A 210 -16.17 1.93 14.29
C ARG A 210 -17.24 3.03 14.24
N PRO A 211 -18.13 3.03 13.23
CA PRO A 211 -18.20 2.08 12.12
C PRO A 211 -17.21 2.36 10.97
N VAL A 212 -16.72 3.60 10.83
CA VAL A 212 -15.77 4.04 9.81
C VAL A 212 -14.74 4.99 10.44
N GLY A 213 -13.51 4.92 9.97
CA GLY A 213 -12.36 5.62 10.54
C GLY A 213 -11.24 4.68 10.95
N ALA A 214 -10.10 5.26 11.32
CA ALA A 214 -8.88 4.49 11.57
C ALA A 214 -7.93 5.22 12.52
N ILE A 215 -7.10 4.44 13.21
CA ILE A 215 -5.96 4.94 13.98
C ILE A 215 -4.69 4.55 13.23
N ALA A 216 -3.80 5.51 13.02
CA ALA A 216 -2.56 5.32 12.26
C ALA A 216 -1.38 6.05 12.90
N GLU A 217 -0.17 5.64 12.53
CA GLU A 217 1.05 6.33 12.96
C GLU A 217 1.24 7.68 12.23
N PRO A 218 2.08 8.61 12.76
CA PRO A 218 2.38 9.88 12.10
C PRO A 218 3.08 9.72 10.75
N TYR A 219 4.06 8.81 10.67
CA TYR A 219 4.76 8.54 9.42
C TYR A 219 3.79 8.05 8.33
N ALA A 220 3.90 8.63 7.13
CA ALA A 220 3.21 8.14 5.96
C ALA A 220 4.01 8.44 4.70
N LEU A 221 3.93 7.55 3.71
CA LEU A 221 4.56 7.71 2.40
C LEU A 221 3.66 7.16 1.31
N TRP A 222 3.57 7.90 0.21
CA TRP A 222 3.07 7.44 -1.07
C TRP A 222 4.07 7.85 -2.16
N ALA A 223 5.01 6.96 -2.48
CA ALA A 223 5.91 7.16 -3.61
C ALA A 223 5.22 6.67 -4.89
N ILE A 224 5.15 7.52 -5.90
CA ILE A 224 4.39 7.31 -7.13
C ILE A 224 5.36 7.42 -8.31
N GLU A 225 5.44 6.37 -9.13
CA GLU A 225 6.24 6.40 -10.36
C GLU A 225 5.70 7.48 -11.31
N ARG A 226 6.57 8.36 -11.80
CA ARG A 226 6.19 9.36 -12.78
C ARG A 226 5.82 8.68 -14.10
N ARG A 227 4.61 8.94 -14.60
CA ARG A 227 4.16 8.50 -15.93
C ARG A 227 3.63 9.68 -16.73
N GLU A 228 3.93 9.70 -18.01
CA GLU A 228 3.38 10.72 -18.92
C GLU A 228 1.85 10.66 -18.94
N GLY A 229 1.21 11.84 -18.89
CA GLY A 229 -0.25 11.96 -18.90
C GLY A 229 -0.95 11.49 -17.62
N MET A 230 -0.23 11.11 -16.56
CA MET A 230 -0.87 10.73 -15.30
C MET A 230 -1.54 11.92 -14.63
N VAL A 231 -2.65 11.64 -13.95
CA VAL A 231 -3.39 12.60 -13.11
C VAL A 231 -3.28 12.14 -11.66
N LEU A 232 -2.85 13.01 -10.77
CA LEU A 232 -2.80 12.73 -9.34
C LEU A 232 -4.16 13.01 -8.69
N PRO A 233 -4.53 12.27 -7.63
CA PRO A 233 -5.76 12.54 -6.88
C PRO A 233 -5.67 13.84 -6.06
N CYS A 234 -4.47 14.22 -5.63
CA CYS A 234 -4.18 15.47 -4.90
C CYS A 234 -2.68 15.77 -4.86
N GLN A 235 -2.30 16.92 -4.31
CA GLN A 235 -0.94 17.21 -3.82
C GLN A 235 -0.92 17.12 -2.29
N HIS A 236 0.10 16.45 -1.74
CA HIS A 236 0.24 16.24 -0.30
C HIS A 236 1.72 16.02 0.05
N GLU A 237 2.17 16.45 1.24
CA GLU A 237 3.59 16.34 1.64
C GLU A 237 4.10 14.90 1.70
N ALA A 238 3.23 13.95 2.03
CA ALA A 238 3.54 12.52 2.06
C ALA A 238 3.52 11.86 0.67
N MET A 239 3.12 12.57 -0.39
CA MET A 239 3.08 12.06 -1.77
C MET A 239 4.33 12.51 -2.54
N ILE A 240 5.13 11.55 -3.01
CA ILE A 240 6.36 11.81 -3.73
C ILE A 240 6.27 11.23 -5.14
N VAL A 241 6.23 12.09 -6.15
CA VAL A 241 6.37 11.66 -7.55
C VAL A 241 7.85 11.50 -7.90
N THR A 242 8.25 10.32 -8.34
CA THR A 242 9.65 9.95 -8.54
C THR A 242 9.86 9.19 -9.85
N ASP A 243 11.06 9.34 -10.42
CA ASP A 243 11.56 8.53 -11.54
C ASP A 243 12.36 7.30 -11.04
N ASP A 244 12.59 7.20 -9.72
CA ASP A 244 13.34 6.13 -9.03
C ASP A 244 12.47 5.54 -7.91
N LEU A 245 11.36 4.87 -8.28
CA LEU A 245 10.53 4.15 -7.31
C LEU A 245 11.29 3.04 -6.55
N PRO A 246 12.17 2.24 -7.19
CA PRO A 246 12.95 1.20 -6.52
C PRO A 246 13.80 1.72 -5.36
N HIS A 247 14.22 2.99 -5.38
CA HIS A 247 14.91 3.61 -4.24
C HIS A 247 14.08 3.58 -2.95
N TYR A 248 12.81 3.99 -3.00
CA TYR A 248 11.94 4.02 -1.84
C TYR A 248 11.58 2.61 -1.37
N GLU A 249 11.37 1.69 -2.31
CA GLU A 249 11.14 0.27 -2.01
C GLU A 249 12.34 -0.32 -1.28
N ARG A 250 13.56 -0.01 -1.72
CA ARG A 250 14.81 -0.47 -1.11
C ARG A 250 14.98 0.07 0.31
N LEU A 251 14.73 1.36 0.54
CA LEU A 251 14.78 1.95 1.88
C LEU A 251 13.83 1.21 2.84
N LYS A 252 12.55 1.08 2.47
CA LYS A 252 11.55 0.35 3.27
C LYS A 252 11.94 -1.11 3.49
N LEU A 253 12.41 -1.79 2.44
CA LEU A 253 12.72 -3.22 2.51
C LEU A 253 13.95 -3.51 3.38
N LEU A 254 15.02 -2.72 3.22
CA LEU A 254 16.33 -3.03 3.80
C LEU A 254 16.61 -2.28 5.12
N LEU A 255 15.78 -1.33 5.52
CA LEU A 255 15.90 -0.65 6.82
C LEU A 255 14.73 -1.04 7.74
N LEU A 256 13.50 -0.65 7.39
CA LEU A 256 12.31 -0.93 8.20
C LEU A 256 12.00 -2.44 8.27
N ASN A 257 11.77 -3.07 7.13
CA ASN A 257 11.35 -4.47 7.08
C ASN A 257 12.47 -5.41 7.57
N LEU A 258 13.72 -5.12 7.20
CA LEU A 258 14.90 -5.81 7.71
C LEU A 258 14.99 -5.69 9.23
N GLY A 259 14.85 -4.48 9.80
CA GLY A 259 14.92 -4.27 11.24
C GLY A 259 13.87 -5.06 12.01
N HIS A 260 12.62 -5.05 11.56
CA HIS A 260 11.55 -5.88 12.13
C HIS A 260 11.89 -7.38 12.07
N THR A 261 12.38 -7.86 10.92
CA THR A 261 12.76 -9.27 10.77
C THR A 261 13.97 -9.61 11.65
N TYR A 262 14.89 -8.69 11.86
CA TYR A 262 16.02 -8.91 12.76
C TYR A 262 15.58 -9.01 14.23
N LEU A 263 14.71 -8.11 14.69
CA LEU A 263 14.14 -8.20 16.04
C LEU A 263 13.36 -9.49 16.25
N ALA A 264 12.58 -9.92 15.25
CA ALA A 264 11.89 -11.21 15.29
C ALA A 264 12.85 -12.41 15.32
N GLU A 265 13.99 -12.34 14.62
CA GLU A 265 15.03 -13.36 14.70
C GLU A 265 15.59 -13.44 16.12
N ARG A 266 16.00 -12.30 16.70
CA ARG A 266 16.52 -12.24 18.06
C ARG A 266 15.52 -12.76 19.09
N TRP A 267 14.24 -12.40 18.93
CA TRP A 267 13.15 -12.91 19.76
C TRP A 267 13.06 -14.44 19.76
N GLN A 268 13.16 -15.08 18.59
CA GLN A 268 13.16 -16.53 18.48
C GLN A 268 14.43 -17.17 19.05
N THR A 269 15.61 -16.66 18.66
CA THR A 269 16.90 -17.28 19.02
C THR A 269 17.24 -17.14 20.50
N ASP A 270 16.80 -16.04 21.12
CA ASP A 270 17.07 -15.76 22.53
C ASP A 270 15.97 -16.31 23.45
N GLY A 271 14.92 -16.95 22.90
CA GLY A 271 13.82 -17.55 23.68
C GLY A 271 13.02 -16.52 24.47
N ARG A 272 12.72 -15.36 23.86
CA ARG A 272 12.13 -14.21 24.55
C ARG A 272 10.61 -14.35 24.77
N PRO A 273 10.02 -13.56 25.70
CA PRO A 273 8.59 -13.67 26.05
C PRO A 273 7.64 -13.56 24.85
N ALA A 274 6.56 -14.34 24.85
CA ALA A 274 5.64 -14.44 23.71
C ALA A 274 4.85 -13.14 23.41
N ASP A 275 4.70 -12.29 24.42
CA ASP A 275 4.04 -10.99 24.36
C ASP A 275 4.99 -9.84 24.03
N GLU A 276 6.29 -10.12 23.80
CA GLU A 276 7.24 -9.07 23.44
C GLU A 276 6.88 -8.40 22.12
N ASN A 277 6.88 -7.07 22.14
CA ASN A 277 6.61 -6.24 20.98
C ASN A 277 7.87 -5.46 20.55
N THR A 278 7.77 -4.84 19.37
CA THR A 278 8.88 -4.08 18.77
C THR A 278 9.38 -2.99 19.72
N ARG A 279 8.48 -2.26 20.38
CA ARG A 279 8.83 -1.20 21.33
C ARG A 279 9.58 -1.72 22.55
N SER A 280 9.14 -2.82 23.16
CA SER A 280 9.85 -3.41 24.30
C SER A 280 11.23 -3.90 23.90
N ALA A 281 11.38 -4.49 22.71
CA ALA A 281 12.68 -4.87 22.17
C ALA A 281 13.59 -3.66 21.90
N MET A 282 13.05 -2.53 21.44
CA MET A 282 13.81 -1.28 21.29
C MET A 282 14.22 -0.65 22.63
N ARG A 283 13.50 -0.94 23.71
CA ARG A 283 13.83 -0.50 25.08
C ARG A 283 14.83 -1.41 25.79
N ASP A 284 15.03 -2.63 25.29
CA ASP A 284 16.11 -3.51 25.73
C ASP A 284 17.43 -2.98 25.15
N ARG A 285 18.34 -2.55 26.04
CA ARG A 285 19.62 -1.94 25.65
C ARG A 285 20.48 -2.87 24.80
N ALA A 286 20.48 -4.18 25.07
CA ALA A 286 21.30 -5.12 24.34
C ALA A 286 20.74 -5.36 22.93
N LEU A 287 19.42 -5.58 22.81
CA LEU A 287 18.77 -5.75 21.51
C LEU A 287 18.87 -4.48 20.65
N ARG A 288 18.63 -3.31 21.24
CA ARG A 288 18.75 -2.05 20.52
C ARG A 288 20.18 -1.83 20.02
N ALA A 289 21.18 -2.02 20.87
CA ALA A 289 22.57 -1.86 20.47
C ALA A 289 22.97 -2.84 19.34
N ASP A 290 22.45 -4.06 19.36
CA ASP A 290 22.73 -5.06 18.34
C ASP A 290 22.05 -4.74 17.00
N LEU A 291 20.80 -4.25 17.02
CA LEU A 291 20.10 -3.77 15.82
C LEU A 291 20.77 -2.51 15.23
N GLU A 292 21.19 -1.57 16.07
CA GLU A 292 21.93 -0.39 15.61
C GLU A 292 23.28 -0.75 14.99
N ALA A 293 23.99 -1.72 15.58
CA ALA A 293 25.22 -2.25 15.00
C ALA A 293 24.96 -2.96 13.66
N LEU A 294 23.88 -3.73 13.54
CA LEU A 294 23.48 -4.31 12.26
C LEU A 294 23.29 -3.23 11.18
N TRP A 295 22.50 -2.19 11.47
CA TRP A 295 22.27 -1.14 10.49
C TRP A 295 23.55 -0.39 10.15
N ARG A 296 24.33 0.02 11.16
CA ARG A 296 25.56 0.79 10.98
C ARG A 296 26.65 0.02 10.24
N ASP A 297 26.86 -1.25 10.62
CA ASP A 297 28.05 -2.00 10.20
C ASP A 297 27.76 -2.86 8.96
N GLU A 298 26.52 -3.34 8.77
CA GLU A 298 26.21 -4.33 7.73
C GLU A 298 25.27 -3.81 6.62
N VAL A 299 24.50 -2.74 6.88
CA VAL A 299 23.47 -2.22 5.95
C VAL A 299 23.82 -0.85 5.38
N LEU A 300 24.11 0.15 6.21
CA LEU A 300 24.39 1.52 5.77
C LEU A 300 25.58 1.65 4.80
N PRO A 301 26.69 0.88 4.93
CA PRO A 301 27.78 0.96 3.97
C PRO A 301 27.36 0.59 2.54
N VAL A 302 26.37 -0.31 2.40
CA VAL A 302 25.78 -0.65 1.08
C VAL A 302 25.04 0.55 0.49
N PHE A 303 24.29 1.30 1.31
CA PHE A 303 23.63 2.52 0.85
C PHE A 303 24.62 3.66 0.54
N ASP A 304 25.72 3.77 1.29
CA ASP A 304 26.78 4.73 1.01
C ASP A 304 27.42 4.47 -0.36
N ALA A 305 27.74 3.20 -0.67
CA ALA A 305 28.29 2.80 -1.96
C ALA A 305 27.32 3.04 -3.13
N LEU A 306 26.01 2.98 -2.89
CA LEU A 306 24.97 3.33 -3.86
C LEU A 306 24.76 4.84 -4.04
N GLY A 307 25.48 5.69 -3.29
CA GLY A 307 25.26 7.14 -3.28
C GLY A 307 23.93 7.55 -2.62
N LYS A 308 23.32 6.67 -1.82
CA LYS A 308 22.02 6.87 -1.17
C LYS A 308 22.12 6.90 0.37
N GLY A 309 23.32 6.97 0.92
CA GLY A 309 23.56 6.89 2.37
C GLY A 309 22.88 8.00 3.19
N ALA A 310 22.86 9.25 2.69
CA ALA A 310 22.19 10.35 3.39
C ALA A 310 20.68 10.10 3.53
N ALA A 311 20.04 9.66 2.45
CA ALA A 311 18.63 9.29 2.46
C ALA A 311 18.36 8.08 3.36
N ALA A 312 19.25 7.08 3.37
CA ALA A 312 19.14 5.92 4.25
C ALA A 312 19.23 6.29 5.73
N ARG A 313 20.15 7.19 6.12
CA ARG A 313 20.26 7.68 7.50
C ARG A 313 19.02 8.46 7.94
N ALA A 314 18.55 9.38 7.11
CA ALA A 314 17.32 10.14 7.38
C ALA A 314 16.10 9.22 7.51
N TYR A 315 15.96 8.22 6.63
CA TYR A 315 14.90 7.23 6.73
C TYR A 315 15.03 6.36 7.99
N LEU A 316 16.27 6.05 8.42
CA LEU A 316 16.50 5.26 9.61
C LEU A 316 16.09 5.99 10.90
N ASP A 317 16.23 7.32 10.94
CA ASP A 317 15.69 8.13 12.05
C ASP A 317 14.17 7.98 12.15
N GLU A 318 13.46 8.06 11.02
CA GLU A 318 12.01 7.78 10.98
C GLU A 318 11.69 6.33 11.41
N VAL A 319 12.50 5.34 11.01
CA VAL A 319 12.31 3.94 11.43
C VAL A 319 12.42 3.79 12.95
N ARG A 320 13.34 4.51 13.60
CA ARG A 320 13.51 4.47 15.06
C ARG A 320 12.27 4.97 15.77
N ASP A 321 11.77 6.15 15.39
CA ASP A 321 10.53 6.72 15.95
C ASP A 321 9.34 5.76 15.81
N ARG A 322 9.22 5.12 14.64
CA ARG A 322 8.15 4.16 14.36
C ARG A 322 8.25 2.91 15.23
N PHE A 323 9.46 2.38 15.43
CA PHE A 323 9.67 1.19 16.27
C PHE A 323 9.45 1.50 17.76
N GLU A 324 9.67 2.73 18.20
CA GLU A 324 9.48 3.16 19.59
C GLU A 324 8.07 3.71 19.89
N ASN A 325 7.21 3.80 18.87
CA ASN A 325 5.86 4.33 18.99
C ASN A 325 5.08 3.68 20.16
N PRO A 326 4.69 4.45 21.19
CA PRO A 326 4.05 3.91 22.39
C PRO A 326 2.61 3.46 22.20
N PHE A 327 2.00 3.78 21.06
CA PHE A 327 0.61 3.47 20.73
C PHE A 327 0.47 2.24 19.81
N LEU A 328 1.56 1.57 19.48
CA LEU A 328 1.58 0.38 18.63
C LEU A 328 2.03 -0.84 19.43
N ASP A 329 1.16 -1.87 19.51
CA ASP A 329 1.50 -3.18 20.09
C ASP A 329 1.89 -4.17 18.97
N HIS A 330 3.01 -3.89 18.29
CA HIS A 330 3.51 -4.72 17.20
C HIS A 330 4.29 -5.93 17.74
N ARG A 331 3.58 -7.02 18.02
CA ARG A 331 4.14 -8.24 18.58
C ARG A 331 5.16 -8.90 17.65
N LEU A 332 6.31 -9.27 18.20
CA LEU A 332 7.37 -9.93 17.44
C LEU A 332 6.92 -11.31 16.92
N SER A 333 6.04 -11.99 17.65
CA SER A 333 5.39 -13.24 17.22
C SER A 333 4.50 -13.08 15.97
N GLU A 334 3.89 -11.92 15.78
CA GLU A 334 3.12 -11.63 14.55
C GLU A 334 4.06 -11.27 13.39
N ILE A 335 5.09 -10.49 13.69
CA ILE A 335 6.14 -10.13 12.74
C ILE A 335 6.89 -11.38 12.24
N SER A 336 7.05 -12.40 13.07
CA SER A 336 7.75 -13.64 12.72
C SER A 336 6.95 -14.62 11.85
N LYS A 337 5.68 -14.35 11.53
CA LYS A 337 4.93 -15.21 10.58
C LYS A 337 5.65 -15.25 9.23
N ASN A 338 5.80 -16.45 8.64
CA ASN A 338 6.58 -16.69 7.40
C ASN A 338 8.05 -16.20 7.51
N HIS A 339 8.67 -16.38 8.67
CA HIS A 339 10.00 -15.82 8.98
C HIS A 339 11.09 -16.19 7.98
N GLY A 340 11.19 -17.47 7.60
CA GLY A 340 12.24 -17.94 6.68
C GLY A 340 12.22 -17.24 5.32
N GLU A 341 11.03 -16.99 4.78
CA GLU A 341 10.87 -16.22 3.53
C GLU A 341 11.24 -14.74 3.74
N LYS A 342 10.79 -14.14 4.85
CA LYS A 342 11.14 -12.75 5.20
C LYS A 342 12.65 -12.57 5.33
N LYS A 343 13.36 -13.49 6.00
CA LYS A 343 14.82 -13.48 6.12
C LYS A 343 15.49 -13.48 4.75
N ARG A 344 15.12 -14.42 3.88
CA ARG A 344 15.67 -14.47 2.50
C ARG A 344 15.41 -13.16 1.74
N ARG A 345 14.18 -12.66 1.76
CA ARG A 345 13.79 -11.45 1.01
C ARG A 345 14.37 -10.16 1.56
N ARG A 346 14.72 -10.10 2.85
CA ARG A 346 15.12 -8.85 3.53
C ARG A 346 16.61 -8.80 3.88
N PHE A 347 17.25 -9.95 4.13
CA PHE A 347 18.68 -10.02 4.50
C PHE A 347 19.57 -10.31 3.30
N ALA A 348 19.21 -11.30 2.48
CA ALA A 348 20.05 -11.71 1.35
C ALA A 348 20.35 -10.56 0.37
N PRO A 349 19.39 -9.67 0.03
CA PRO A 349 19.69 -8.56 -0.88
C PRO A 349 20.77 -7.60 -0.38
N VAL A 350 20.94 -7.42 0.93
CA VAL A 350 22.00 -6.57 1.47
C VAL A 350 23.37 -7.22 1.25
N ILE A 351 23.45 -8.54 1.43
CA ILE A 351 24.68 -9.32 1.19
C ILE A 351 25.03 -9.35 -0.29
N ASP A 352 24.02 -9.59 -1.13
CA ASP A 352 24.22 -9.68 -2.58
C ASP A 352 24.64 -8.32 -3.15
N LEU A 353 24.02 -7.22 -2.72
CA LEU A 353 24.44 -5.87 -3.10
C LEU A 353 25.87 -5.54 -2.65
N ALA A 354 26.27 -5.91 -1.43
CA ALA A 354 27.64 -5.69 -0.96
C ALA A 354 28.66 -6.43 -1.84
N ARG A 355 28.33 -7.67 -2.26
CA ARG A 355 29.15 -8.46 -3.19
C ARG A 355 29.20 -7.84 -4.59
N GLU A 356 28.06 -7.43 -5.13
CA GLU A 356 27.95 -6.80 -6.45
C GLU A 356 28.73 -5.49 -6.53
N LEU A 357 28.82 -4.75 -5.42
CA LEU A 357 29.57 -3.49 -5.29
C LEU A 357 31.03 -3.68 -4.86
N ASP A 358 31.51 -4.93 -4.75
CA ASP A 358 32.85 -5.31 -4.27
C ASP A 358 33.25 -4.69 -2.91
N LEU A 359 32.28 -4.51 -2.01
CA LEU A 359 32.54 -3.95 -0.68
C LEU A 359 33.25 -4.96 0.21
N LYS A 360 34.35 -4.53 0.83
CA LYS A 360 35.08 -5.32 1.84
C LYS A 360 34.50 -5.09 3.24
N ILE A 361 33.23 -5.45 3.42
CA ILE A 361 32.54 -5.38 4.71
C ILE A 361 32.18 -6.79 5.19
N GLU A 362 32.28 -7.00 6.50
CA GLU A 362 31.81 -8.22 7.15
C GLU A 362 30.32 -8.10 7.47
N GLN A 363 29.53 -9.15 7.21
CA GLN A 363 28.08 -9.17 7.48
C GLN A 363 27.67 -10.36 8.37
N PRO A 364 28.29 -10.52 9.55
CA PRO A 364 28.15 -11.73 10.36
C PRO A 364 26.74 -11.92 10.91
N ARG A 365 26.00 -10.85 11.23
CA ARG A 365 24.63 -10.97 11.74
C ARG A 365 23.69 -11.44 10.65
N LEU A 366 23.74 -10.82 9.47
CA LEU A 366 22.89 -11.24 8.34
C LEU A 366 23.18 -12.69 7.93
N HIS A 367 24.45 -13.07 7.83
CA HIS A 367 24.85 -14.44 7.51
C HIS A 367 24.41 -15.46 8.57
N ARG A 368 24.60 -15.13 9.87
CA ARG A 368 24.16 -16.01 10.96
C ARG A 368 22.66 -16.20 10.93
N SER A 369 21.91 -15.11 10.83
CA SER A 369 20.46 -15.15 10.76
C SER A 369 20.01 -16.00 9.57
N LEU A 370 20.55 -15.83 8.37
CA LEU A 370 20.17 -16.65 7.20
C LEU A 370 20.45 -18.16 7.36
N ARG A 371 21.48 -18.54 8.12
CA ARG A 371 21.84 -19.95 8.39
C ARG A 371 20.98 -20.60 9.48
N ALA A 372 20.46 -19.82 10.41
CA ALA A 372 19.61 -20.34 11.47
C ALA A 372 18.28 -20.83 10.88
N SER A 373 18.14 -22.15 10.79
CA SER A 373 16.87 -22.82 10.49
C SER A 373 15.86 -22.47 11.58
N VAL A 374 14.66 -22.06 11.18
CA VAL A 374 13.55 -21.91 12.14
C VAL A 374 13.16 -23.33 12.58
N PRO A 375 13.11 -23.64 13.89
CA PRO A 375 12.50 -24.88 14.36
C PRO A 375 11.06 -24.93 13.84
N ALA A 376 10.67 -26.08 13.27
CA ALA A 376 9.35 -26.29 12.66
C ALA A 376 8.20 -26.03 13.63
#